data_AF-A0A6G9D308-F1
#
_entry.id   AF-A0A6G9D308-F1
#
_cell.length_a   1.000
_cell.length_b   1.000
_cell.length_c   1.000
_cell.angle_alpha   90.00
_cell.angle_beta   90.00
_cell.angle_gamma   90.00
#
_symmetry.space_group_name_H-M   'P 1'
#
loop_
_entity.id
_entity.type
_entity.pdbx_description
1 polymer ?
#
loop_
_entity_poly.entity_id
_entity_poly.type
_entity_poly.pdbx_seq_one_letter_code
_entity_poly.pdbx_strand_id
1 'polypeptide(L)' 'MTDISEKTVTHPAPHRTHAVLNQSVPRTDVNEFLLDTVLAEGVARHDADWATSELTDIGELVGSAGFQHDAELANTVIPN' A
#
# COMPACT_ATOMS: atom_id res chain seq x y z
N MET A 1 -23.64 -34.51 47.73
CA MET A 1 -22.95 -33.22 47.55
C MET A 1 -22.20 -33.33 46.24
N THR A 2 -22.81 -32.85 45.16
CA THR A 2 -22.40 -33.15 43.78
C THR A 2 -21.34 -32.15 43.38
N ASP A 3 -20.09 -32.60 43.29
CA ASP A 3 -18.97 -31.80 42.84
C ASP A 3 -18.97 -31.76 41.30
N ILE A 4 -19.49 -30.66 40.76
CA ILE A 4 -19.45 -30.34 39.34
C ILE A 4 -18.05 -29.81 39.06
N SER A 5 -17.16 -30.72 38.67
CA SER A 5 -15.84 -30.39 38.11
C SER A 5 -16.04 -29.47 36.90
N GLU A 6 -15.81 -28.17 37.11
CA GLU A 6 -15.69 -27.19 36.03
C GLU A 6 -14.62 -27.70 35.05
N LYS A 7 -15.06 -28.05 33.84
CA LYS A 7 -14.14 -28.38 32.75
C LYS A 7 -13.52 -27.07 32.29
N THR A 8 -12.29 -26.80 32.73
CA THR A 8 -11.48 -25.70 32.21
C THR A 8 -11.28 -25.91 30.71
N VAL A 9 -11.91 -25.06 29.89
CA VAL A 9 -11.73 -25.08 28.44
C VAL A 9 -10.40 -24.41 28.13
N THR A 10 -9.42 -25.18 27.66
CA THR A 10 -8.14 -24.64 27.18
C THR A 10 -8.37 -23.97 25.82
N HIS A 11 -8.24 -22.65 25.76
CA HIS A 11 -8.19 -21.93 24.49
C HIS A 11 -6.79 -22.05 23.87
N PRO A 12 -6.67 -22.31 22.55
CA PRO A 12 -5.37 -22.30 21.89
C PRO A 12 -4.78 -20.89 21.94
N ALA A 13 -3.64 -20.74 22.60
CA ALA A 13 -2.85 -19.53 22.52
C ALA A 13 -2.26 -19.43 21.10
N PRO A 14 -2.22 -18.24 20.48
CA PRO A 14 -1.57 -18.09 19.18
C PRO A 14 -0.10 -18.50 19.30
N HIS A 15 0.27 -19.61 18.66
CA HIS A 15 1.63 -20.11 18.63
C HIS A 15 2.35 -19.53 17.41
N ARG A 16 3.35 -18.69 17.64
CA ARG A 16 4.24 -18.20 16.60
C ARG A 16 5.18 -19.33 16.17
N THR A 17 5.02 -19.84 14.95
CA THR A 17 5.84 -20.96 14.44
C THR A 17 7.18 -20.52 13.87
N HIS A 18 7.29 -19.26 13.44
CA HIS A 18 8.52 -18.66 12.94
C HIS A 18 8.46 -17.12 13.01
N ALA A 19 9.60 -16.48 12.79
CA ALA A 19 9.66 -15.04 12.56
C ALA A 19 9.65 -14.75 11.06
N VAL A 20 8.81 -13.81 10.63
CA VAL A 20 8.85 -13.28 9.26
C VAL A 20 9.89 -12.16 9.24
N LEU A 21 10.94 -12.35 8.45
CA LEU A 21 12.08 -11.45 8.34
C LEU A 21 12.29 -11.09 6.87
N ASN A 22 13.11 -10.06 6.62
CA ASN A 22 13.47 -9.61 5.26
C ASN A 22 12.24 -9.28 4.37
N GLN A 23 11.18 -8.72 4.97
CA GLN A 23 10.06 -8.18 4.19
C GLN A 23 10.39 -6.75 3.79
N SER A 24 10.33 -6.47 2.50
CA SER A 24 10.38 -5.10 1.99
C SER A 24 9.20 -4.31 2.54
N VAL A 25 9.43 -3.03 2.82
CA VAL A 25 8.34 -2.10 3.09
C VAL A 25 7.51 -1.89 1.82
N PRO A 26 6.18 -1.64 1.94
CA PRO A 26 5.37 -1.18 0.82
C PRO A 26 5.98 0.08 0.18
N ARG A 27 5.90 0.17 -1.15
CA ARG A 27 6.35 1.35 -1.89
C ARG A 27 5.20 2.35 -2.01
N THR A 28 4.95 3.03 -0.91
CA THR A 28 3.96 4.11 -0.80
C THR A 28 4.65 5.42 -0.42
N ASP A 29 3.93 6.53 -0.56
CA ASP A 29 4.33 7.85 -0.08
C ASP A 29 5.63 8.34 -0.74
N VAL A 30 5.76 8.01 -2.03
CA VAL A 30 6.82 8.47 -2.93
C VAL A 30 6.20 9.27 -4.08
N ASN A 31 6.95 10.19 -4.68
CA ASN A 31 6.49 10.89 -5.86
C ASN A 31 6.90 10.11 -7.13
N GLU A 32 5.93 9.53 -7.84
CA GLU A 32 6.21 8.68 -9.00
C GLU A 32 6.79 9.46 -10.18
N PHE A 33 6.43 10.73 -10.34
CA PHE A 33 6.98 11.57 -11.41
C PHE A 33 8.43 11.95 -11.14
N LEU A 34 8.75 12.39 -9.92
CA LEU A 34 10.11 12.83 -9.58
C LEU A 34 11.11 11.67 -9.51
N LEU A 35 10.67 10.45 -9.19
CA LEU A 35 11.53 9.28 -9.15
C LEU A 35 11.79 8.66 -10.52
N ASP A 36 10.93 8.90 -11.51
CA ASP A 36 11.17 8.48 -12.90
C ASP A 36 11.94 9.57 -13.66
N THR A 37 13.27 9.52 -13.53
CA THR A 37 14.15 10.49 -14.17
C THR A 37 14.03 10.47 -15.71
N VAL A 38 13.73 9.32 -16.31
CA VAL A 38 13.57 9.20 -17.76
C VAL A 38 12.30 9.92 -18.22
N LEU A 39 11.20 9.75 -17.49
CA LEU A 39 9.96 10.47 -17.73
C LEU A 39 10.14 11.98 -17.57
N ALA A 40 10.73 12.43 -16.46
CA ALA A 40 10.94 13.85 -16.18
C ALA A 40 11.81 14.52 -17.27
N GLU A 41 12.89 13.87 -17.69
CA GLU A 41 13.69 14.34 -18.82
C GLU A 41 12.91 14.34 -20.13
N GLY A 42 12.02 13.36 -20.35
CA GLY A 42 11.14 13.28 -21.51
C GLY A 42 10.23 14.49 -21.62
N VAL A 43 9.60 14.89 -20.52
CA VAL A 43 8.74 16.07 -20.43
C VAL A 43 9.49 17.33 -20.85
N ALA A 44 10.68 17.54 -20.30
CA ALA A 44 11.51 18.70 -20.64
C ALA A 44 11.96 18.68 -22.10
N ARG A 45 12.43 17.52 -22.58
CA ARG A 45 12.94 17.36 -23.95
C ARG A 45 11.88 17.59 -25.03
N HIS A 46 10.61 17.40 -24.69
CA HIS A 46 9.49 17.54 -25.62
C HIS A 46 8.67 18.82 -25.37
N ASP A 47 9.29 19.86 -24.81
CA ASP A 47 8.71 21.20 -24.58
C ASP A 47 7.43 21.18 -23.71
N ALA A 48 7.31 20.18 -22.82
CA ALA A 48 6.18 20.01 -21.92
C ALA A 48 6.47 20.48 -20.48
N ASP A 49 7.56 21.23 -20.26
CA ASP A 49 7.97 21.75 -18.95
C ASP A 49 6.88 22.56 -18.23
N TRP A 50 5.95 23.15 -18.99
CA TRP A 50 4.79 23.86 -18.45
C TRP A 50 3.91 22.98 -17.54
N ALA A 51 3.95 21.66 -17.70
CA ALA A 51 3.17 20.70 -16.93
C ALA A 51 3.89 20.18 -15.67
N THR A 52 5.17 20.51 -15.47
CA THR A 52 6.02 19.92 -14.41
C THR A 52 5.43 20.06 -13.01
N SER A 53 4.81 21.19 -12.69
CA SER A 53 4.16 21.40 -11.38
C SER A 53 2.99 20.43 -11.19
N GLU A 54 2.10 20.35 -12.17
CA GLU A 54 0.93 19.48 -12.11
C GLU A 54 1.33 18.00 -12.09
N LEU A 55 2.33 17.60 -12.90
CA LEU A 55 2.86 16.25 -12.89
C LEU A 55 3.52 15.88 -11.57
N THR A 56 4.14 16.84 -10.88
CA THR A 56 4.67 16.63 -9.53
C THR A 56 3.54 16.37 -8.54
N ASP A 57 2.50 17.19 -8.54
CA ASP A 57 1.35 17.02 -7.65
C ASP A 57 0.62 15.68 -7.90
N ILE A 58 0.43 15.32 -9.18
CA ILE A 58 -0.14 14.02 -9.58
C ILE A 58 0.77 12.88 -9.14
N GLY A 59 2.09 13.00 -9.34
CA GLY A 59 3.08 12.00 -8.96
C GLY A 59 3.05 11.69 -7.47
N GLU A 60 2.83 12.68 -6.62
CA GLU A 60 2.63 12.50 -5.17
C GLU A 60 1.29 11.80 -4.88
N LEU A 61 0.21 12.24 -5.51
CA LEU A 61 -1.12 11.65 -5.33
C LEU A 61 -1.12 10.15 -5.67
N VAL A 62 -0.63 9.77 -6.85
CA VAL A 62 -0.67 8.37 -7.30
C VAL A 62 0.27 7.46 -6.50
N GLY A 63 1.34 8.01 -5.94
CA GLY A 63 2.26 7.27 -5.07
C GLY A 63 1.77 7.11 -3.64
N SER A 64 0.70 7.81 -3.24
CA SER A 64 0.11 7.70 -1.91
C SER A 64 -0.52 6.33 -1.65
N ALA A 65 -0.48 5.87 -0.39
CA ALA A 65 -1.16 4.64 0.00
C ALA A 65 -2.68 4.69 -0.25
N GLY A 66 -3.30 5.86 -0.09
CA GLY A 66 -4.73 6.07 -0.31
C GLY A 66 -5.15 5.84 -1.76
N PHE A 67 -4.41 6.42 -2.71
CA PHE A 67 -4.71 6.23 -4.13
C PHE A 67 -4.53 4.76 -4.57
N GLN A 68 -3.51 4.07 -4.04
CA GLN A 68 -3.31 2.64 -4.29
C GLN A 68 -4.47 1.79 -3.75
N HIS A 69 -4.98 2.11 -2.56
CA HIS A 69 -6.14 1.43 -1.98
C HIS A 69 -7.42 1.67 -2.80
N ASP A 70 -7.66 2.92 -3.21
CA ASP A 70 -8.81 3.25 -4.05
C ASP A 70 -8.75 2.51 -5.41
N ALA A 71 -7.56 2.41 -6.00
CA ALA A 71 -7.34 1.64 -7.23
C ALA A 71 -7.58 0.13 -7.02
N GLU A 72 -7.17 -0.44 -5.89
CA GLU A 72 -7.49 -1.83 -5.52
C GLU A 72 -9.01 -2.04 -5.44
N LEU A 73 -9.72 -1.16 -4.73
CA LEU A 73 -11.17 -1.25 -4.57
C LEU A 73 -11.91 -1.11 -5.91
N ALA A 74 -11.50 -0.17 -6.76
CA ALA A 74 -12.09 0.03 -8.08
C ALA A 74 -12.02 -1.24 -8.97
N ASN A 75 -11.00 -2.08 -8.77
CA ASN A 75 -10.82 -3.32 -9.53
C ASN A 75 -11.46 -4.54 -8.85
N THR A 76 -11.57 -4.55 -7.53
CA THR A 76 -12.03 -5.71 -6.75
C THR A 76 -13.52 -5.62 -6.37
N VAL A 77 -14.06 -4.41 -6.30
CA VAL A 77 -15.48 -4.13 -6.01
C VAL A 77 -16.15 -3.68 -7.31
N ILE A 78 -16.63 -4.66 -8.09
CA ILE A 78 -17.26 -4.40 -9.38
C ILE A 78 -18.64 -3.72 -9.23
N PRO A 79 -19.01 -2.80 -10.14
CA PRO A 79 -20.37 -2.24 -10.18
C PRO A 79 -21.44 -3.32 -10.37
N ASN A 80 -22.59 -3.13 -9.72
CA ASN A 80 -23.77 -3.99 -9.89
C ASN A 80 -24.65 -3.58 -11.07
#